data_AF-A0A0N4UCS6-F1
#
_entry.id   AF-A0A0N4UCS6-F1
#
_cell.length_a   1.000
_cell.length_b   1.000
_cell.length_c   1.000
_cell.angle_alpha   90.00
_cell.angle_beta   90.00
_cell.angle_gamma   90.00
#
_symmetry.space_group_name_H-M   'P 1'
#
loop_
_entity.id
_entity.type
_entity.pdbx_description
1 polymer ?
#
loop_
_entity_poly.entity_id
_entity_poly.type
_entity_poly.pdbx_seq_one_letter_code
_entity_poly.pdbx_strand_id
1 'polypeptide(L)'
;MASNPEDDDEIARILQTEIDGHEEDRFESPQDTLRHFIICWQNEFQNPRTEALNIVIDQIEGMEENIQNVSDRRSLKVSMHELEVQRINFVVKDYVRLRLKKIEEHTAAYLSEDSMRKRNNRPPLLSKQERDFAERYAQLSAKLMANCVLSRLPEKLQTYPVARKAWEKESVFVQVLKNDTYSIPITDPADPLSEILIDLPKDSIHLLPFVSIVDQLEDGRVMLL
;
A
#
# COMPACT_ATOMS: atom_id res chain seq x y z
N MET A 1 -6.01 -41.77 32.93
CA MET A 1 -6.18 -40.36 33.36
C MET A 1 -7.12 -39.72 32.35
N ALA A 2 -8.37 -39.51 32.74
CA ALA A 2 -9.35 -38.85 31.88
C ALA A 2 -9.08 -37.35 31.92
N SER A 3 -8.82 -36.72 30.77
CA SER A 3 -8.71 -35.26 30.65
C SER A 3 -10.05 -34.65 31.04
N ASN A 4 -10.04 -33.68 31.94
CA ASN A 4 -11.25 -33.05 32.46
C ASN A 4 -11.78 -32.07 31.40
N PRO A 5 -13.05 -32.16 30.96
CA PRO A 5 -13.59 -31.31 29.90
C PRO A 5 -13.61 -29.80 30.24
N GLU A 6 -13.44 -29.43 31.52
CA GLU A 6 -13.29 -28.03 31.94
C GLU A 6 -11.90 -27.44 31.60
N ASP A 7 -10.84 -28.27 31.57
CA ASP A 7 -9.49 -27.82 31.24
C ASP A 7 -9.35 -27.54 29.73
N ASP A 8 -10.03 -28.32 28.89
CA ASP A 8 -10.04 -28.13 27.43
C ASP A 8 -10.78 -26.83 27.04
N ASP A 9 -11.82 -26.46 27.77
CA ASP A 9 -12.57 -25.20 27.59
C ASP A 9 -11.79 -23.97 28.07
N GLU A 10 -10.95 -24.11 29.10
CA GLU A 10 -10.05 -23.05 29.57
C GLU A 10 -8.89 -22.83 28.58
N ILE A 11 -8.32 -23.90 28.04
CA ILE A 11 -7.32 -23.82 26.95
C ILE A 11 -7.93 -23.21 25.69
N ALA A 12 -9.17 -23.57 25.32
CA ALA A 12 -9.86 -22.98 24.19
C ALA A 12 -10.10 -21.47 24.38
N ARG A 13 -10.45 -21.03 25.60
CA ARG A 13 -10.58 -19.60 25.93
C ARG A 13 -9.23 -18.89 25.91
N ILE A 14 -8.17 -19.47 26.47
CA ILE A 14 -6.82 -18.87 26.44
C ILE A 14 -6.36 -18.71 24.98
N LEU A 15 -6.58 -19.71 24.13
CA LEU A 15 -6.27 -19.65 22.70
C LEU A 15 -7.15 -18.65 21.93
N GLN A 16 -8.41 -18.44 22.34
CA GLN A 16 -9.28 -17.40 21.77
C GLN A 16 -8.91 -15.99 22.23
N THR A 17 -8.40 -15.84 23.45
CA THR A 17 -7.98 -14.54 23.97
C THR A 17 -6.63 -14.10 23.40
N GLU A 18 -5.78 -15.04 22.98
CA GLU A 18 -4.52 -14.75 22.27
C GLU A 18 -4.73 -14.32 20.80
N ILE A 19 -5.91 -14.56 20.21
CA ILE A 19 -6.22 -14.17 18.83
C ILE A 19 -6.90 -12.79 18.76
N ASP A 20 -7.55 -12.34 19.83
CA ASP A 20 -8.21 -11.02 19.92
C ASP A 20 -7.29 -9.90 20.46
N GLY A 21 -5.98 -10.14 20.47
CA GLY A 21 -4.96 -9.12 20.65
C GLY A 21 -4.85 -8.21 19.44
N HIS A 22 -5.86 -7.39 19.18
CA HIS A 22 -5.74 -6.21 18.33
C HIS A 22 -4.91 -5.15 19.09
N GLU A 23 -3.65 -5.48 19.37
CA GLU A 23 -2.65 -4.49 19.76
C GLU A 23 -2.47 -3.54 18.57
N GLU A 24 -2.53 -2.24 18.88
CA GLU A 24 -2.12 -1.14 18.03
C GLU A 24 -0.94 -1.57 17.17
N ASP A 25 -0.99 -1.35 15.84
CA ASP A 25 0.01 -1.66 14.80
C ASP A 25 1.45 -1.23 15.19
N ARG A 26 2.01 -1.87 16.21
CA ARG A 26 3.39 -1.78 16.66
C ARG A 26 4.05 -2.98 16.04
N PHE A 27 4.98 -2.72 15.15
CA PHE A 27 5.80 -3.75 14.56
C PHE A 27 6.60 -4.45 15.68
N GLU A 28 6.14 -5.61 16.14
CA GLU A 28 6.74 -6.37 17.24
C GLU A 28 8.16 -6.87 16.88
N SER A 29 8.39 -7.12 15.59
CA SER A 29 9.65 -7.66 15.08
C SER A 29 10.06 -7.01 13.75
N PRO A 30 11.37 -6.92 13.46
CA PRO A 30 11.85 -6.54 12.13
C PRO A 30 11.25 -7.39 11.00
N GLN A 31 11.02 -8.68 11.28
CA GLN A 31 10.44 -9.59 10.30
C GLN A 31 8.99 -9.23 9.97
N ASP A 32 8.21 -8.78 10.95
CA ASP A 32 6.82 -8.39 10.75
C ASP A 32 6.72 -7.02 10.07
N THR A 33 7.66 -6.12 10.35
CA THR A 33 7.84 -4.87 9.57
C THR A 33 8.05 -5.18 8.10
N LEU A 34 8.99 -6.09 7.79
CA LEU A 34 9.30 -6.45 6.42
C LEU A 34 8.10 -7.10 5.71
N ARG A 35 7.38 -7.99 6.40
CA ARG A 35 6.15 -8.61 5.86
C ARG A 35 5.09 -7.57 5.53
N HIS A 36 4.82 -6.65 6.46
CA HIS A 36 3.89 -5.56 6.22
C HIS A 36 4.35 -4.69 5.06
N PHE A 37 5.64 -4.38 4.96
CA PHE A 37 6.15 -3.58 3.85
C PHE A 37 6.00 -4.29 2.50
N ILE A 38 6.19 -5.61 2.44
CA ILE A 38 5.94 -6.40 1.24
C ILE A 38 4.46 -6.32 0.83
N ILE A 39 3.53 -6.40 1.80
CA ILE A 39 2.09 -6.21 1.53
C ILE A 39 1.84 -4.79 1.00
N CYS A 40 2.43 -3.75 1.61
CA CYS A 40 2.34 -2.39 1.10
C CYS A 40 2.89 -2.29 -0.32
N TRP A 41 3.99 -2.98 -0.65
CA TRP A 41 4.57 -2.96 -1.98
C TRP A 41 3.72 -3.66 -3.03
N GLN A 42 3.11 -4.79 -2.68
CA GLN A 42 2.17 -5.48 -3.56
C GLN A 42 0.87 -4.67 -3.74
N ASN A 43 0.34 -4.15 -2.63
CA ASN A 43 -0.79 -3.23 -2.60
C ASN A 43 -0.43 -1.85 -3.11
N GLU A 44 0.84 -1.57 -3.44
CA GLU A 44 1.25 -0.26 -3.96
C GLU A 44 0.62 0.02 -5.30
N PHE A 45 -0.15 -0.93 -5.82
CA PHE A 45 -1.26 -0.61 -6.68
C PHE A 45 -2.07 0.61 -6.20
N GLN A 46 -2.40 0.80 -4.90
CA GLN A 46 -3.06 2.00 -4.35
C GLN A 46 -2.88 2.43 -2.85
N ASN A 47 -1.99 1.90 -1.99
CA ASN A 47 -1.92 2.42 -0.58
C ASN A 47 -0.52 2.50 0.09
N PRO A 48 -0.02 3.71 0.42
CA PRO A 48 1.21 3.91 1.18
C PRO A 48 1.01 4.05 2.69
N ARG A 49 1.56 3.13 3.48
CA ARG A 49 1.94 3.45 4.86
C ARG A 49 3.42 3.82 4.89
N THR A 50 3.70 5.13 4.82
CA THR A 50 5.06 5.70 4.86
C THR A 50 5.86 5.28 6.10
N GLU A 51 5.19 4.90 7.18
CA GLU A 51 5.83 4.43 8.41
C GLU A 51 6.59 3.12 8.20
N ALA A 52 5.97 2.12 7.56
CA ALA A 52 6.63 0.84 7.29
C ALA A 52 7.87 1.01 6.41
N LEU A 53 7.81 1.91 5.42
CA LEU A 53 8.96 2.25 4.58
C LEU A 53 10.13 2.81 5.40
N ASN A 54 9.87 3.76 6.29
CA ASN A 54 10.92 4.39 7.10
C ASN A 54 11.58 3.36 8.02
N ILE A 55 10.79 2.51 8.68
CA ILE A 55 11.33 1.48 9.58
C ILE A 55 12.17 0.47 8.80
N VAL A 56 11.75 0.06 7.59
CA VAL A 56 12.53 -0.84 6.74
C VAL A 56 13.84 -0.18 6.29
N ILE A 57 13.85 1.12 6.00
CA ILE A 57 15.08 1.86 5.67
C ILE A 57 16.03 1.85 6.87
N ASP A 58 15.55 2.18 8.08
CA ASP A 58 16.36 2.17 9.29
C ASP A 58 16.95 0.76 9.58
N GLN A 59 16.17 -0.30 9.31
CA GLN A 59 16.64 -1.68 9.42
C GLN A 59 17.73 -2.03 8.41
N ILE A 60 17.59 -1.56 7.16
CA ILE A 60 18.63 -1.73 6.13
C ILE A 60 19.92 -1.04 6.58
N GLU A 61 19.85 0.20 7.04
CA GLU A 61 21.02 0.97 7.50
C GLU A 61 21.72 0.27 8.67
N GLY A 62 20.96 -0.21 9.66
CA GLY A 62 21.51 -0.98 10.77
C GLY A 62 22.14 -2.31 10.35
N MET A 63 21.55 -3.02 9.37
CA MET A 63 22.14 -4.25 8.82
C MET A 63 23.44 -3.96 8.06
N GLU A 64 23.49 -2.88 7.28
CA GLU A 64 24.67 -2.46 6.54
C GLU A 64 25.82 -2.09 7.49
N GLU A 65 25.55 -1.34 8.55
CA GLU A 65 26.54 -1.01 9.59
C GLU A 65 27.06 -2.28 10.28
N ASN A 66 26.16 -3.19 10.66
CA ASN A 66 26.54 -4.46 11.26
C ASN A 66 27.45 -5.29 10.36
N ILE A 67 27.13 -5.39 9.06
CA ILE A 67 27.95 -6.10 8.06
C ILE A 67 29.34 -5.46 7.94
N GLN A 68 29.44 -4.12 7.95
CA GLN A 68 30.71 -3.41 7.87
C GLN A 68 31.63 -3.70 9.06
N ASN A 69 31.05 -3.90 10.24
CA ASN A 69 31.77 -4.15 11.49
C ASN A 69 32.19 -5.61 11.70
N VAL A 70 31.80 -6.56 10.83
CA VAL A 70 32.23 -7.95 10.94
C VAL A 70 33.68 -8.12 10.47
N SER A 71 34.53 -8.68 11.33
CA SER A 71 35.94 -8.93 11.05
C SER A 71 36.18 -10.02 10.00
N ASP A 72 35.41 -11.12 10.05
CA ASP A 72 35.49 -12.19 9.06
C ASP A 72 34.51 -12.00 7.90
N ARG A 73 34.96 -11.21 6.91
CA ARG A 73 34.22 -10.96 5.66
C ARG A 73 34.05 -12.19 4.77
N ARG A 74 34.77 -13.30 5.01
CA ARG A 74 34.64 -14.53 4.20
C ARG A 74 33.61 -15.50 4.76
N SER A 75 33.04 -15.19 5.92
CA SER A 75 32.00 -16.03 6.50
C SER A 75 30.75 -16.06 5.60
N LEU A 76 30.19 -17.26 5.40
CA LEU A 76 28.95 -17.45 4.64
C LEU A 76 27.79 -16.62 5.22
N LYS A 77 27.80 -16.41 6.54
CA LYS A 77 26.81 -15.59 7.25
C LYS A 77 26.82 -14.14 6.76
N VAL A 78 28.01 -13.55 6.58
CA VAL A 78 28.14 -12.20 6.02
C VAL A 78 27.59 -12.16 4.59
N SER A 79 27.96 -13.13 3.74
CA SER A 79 27.44 -13.19 2.37
C SER A 79 25.92 -13.34 2.31
N MET A 80 25.31 -14.13 3.22
CA MET A 80 23.85 -14.26 3.30
C MET A 80 23.17 -12.94 3.72
N HIS A 81 23.73 -12.23 4.70
CA HIS A 81 23.19 -10.93 5.10
C HIS A 81 23.36 -9.87 4.01
N GLU A 82 24.48 -9.85 3.29
CA GLU A 82 24.69 -8.96 2.14
C GLU A 82 23.65 -9.20 1.04
N LEU A 83 23.34 -10.46 0.72
CA LEU A 83 22.30 -10.81 -0.25
C LEU A 83 20.90 -10.38 0.22
N GLU A 84 20.58 -10.56 1.51
CA GLU A 84 19.28 -10.17 2.03
C GLU A 84 19.11 -8.64 2.05
N VAL A 85 20.14 -7.89 2.45
CA VAL A 85 20.14 -6.43 2.35
C VAL A 85 19.89 -5.98 0.92
N GLN A 86 20.54 -6.61 -0.07
CA GLN A 86 20.31 -6.29 -1.49
C GLN A 86 18.88 -6.58 -1.92
N ARG A 87 18.30 -7.70 -1.47
CA ARG A 87 16.91 -8.09 -1.77
C ARG A 87 15.92 -7.07 -1.23
N ILE A 88 16.05 -6.68 0.04
CA ILE A 88 15.17 -5.70 0.67
C ILE A 88 15.35 -4.32 0.02
N ASN A 89 16.60 -3.91 -0.25
CA ASN A 89 16.89 -2.67 -0.97
C ASN A 89 16.22 -2.61 -2.35
N PHE A 90 16.19 -3.73 -3.08
CA PHE A 90 15.51 -3.80 -4.37
C PHE A 90 14.02 -3.49 -4.20
N VAL A 91 13.35 -4.16 -3.26
CA VAL A 91 11.90 -3.95 -2.99
C VAL A 91 11.62 -2.50 -2.62
N VAL A 92 12.41 -1.91 -1.71
CA VAL A 92 12.28 -0.49 -1.32
C VAL A 92 12.43 0.44 -2.52
N LYS A 93 13.45 0.23 -3.36
CA LYS A 93 13.70 1.08 -4.54
C LYS A 93 12.60 0.92 -5.58
N ASP A 94 12.11 -0.29 -5.79
CA ASP A 94 11.02 -0.57 -6.72
C ASP A 94 9.72 0.10 -6.27
N TYR A 95 9.38 -0.04 -4.99
CA TYR A 95 8.26 0.64 -4.34
C TYR A 95 8.26 2.15 -4.59
N VAL A 96 9.36 2.82 -4.27
CA VAL A 96 9.47 4.28 -4.42
C VAL A 96 9.40 4.69 -5.90
N ARG A 97 10.04 3.93 -6.80
CA ARG A 97 9.98 4.22 -8.25
C ARG A 97 8.57 4.09 -8.80
N LEU A 98 7.85 3.03 -8.43
CA LEU A 98 6.48 2.80 -8.87
C LEU A 98 5.56 3.95 -8.41
N ARG A 99 5.70 4.37 -7.15
CA ARG A 99 4.94 5.49 -6.60
C ARG A 99 5.20 6.80 -7.33
N LEU A 100 6.48 7.16 -7.50
CA LEU A 100 6.85 8.38 -8.21
C LEU A 100 6.29 8.39 -9.63
N LYS A 101 6.40 7.26 -10.35
CA LYS A 101 5.84 7.12 -11.70
C LYS A 101 4.31 7.37 -11.73
N LYS A 102 3.56 6.79 -10.79
CA LYS A 102 2.10 7.02 -10.70
C LYS A 102 1.75 8.47 -10.41
N ILE A 103 2.51 9.11 -9.53
CA ILE A 103 2.34 10.52 -9.20
C ILE A 103 2.65 11.39 -10.43
N GLU A 104 3.67 11.07 -11.21
CA GLU A 104 3.98 11.78 -12.47
C GLU A 104 2.85 11.63 -13.50
N GLU A 105 2.30 10.43 -13.68
CA GLU A 105 1.24 10.15 -14.65
C GLU A 105 -0.08 10.89 -14.33
N HIS A 106 -0.41 11.06 -13.05
CA HIS A 106 -1.69 11.62 -12.61
C HIS A 106 -1.55 12.71 -11.54
N THR A 107 -0.57 13.60 -11.67
CA THR A 107 -0.16 14.55 -10.61
C THR A 107 -1.30 15.39 -10.06
N ALA A 108 -2.12 15.99 -10.93
CA ALA A 108 -3.23 16.84 -10.51
C ALA A 108 -4.30 16.07 -9.73
N ALA A 109 -4.58 14.82 -10.13
CA ALA A 109 -5.55 13.98 -9.45
C ALA A 109 -5.07 13.57 -8.05
N TYR A 110 -3.79 13.20 -7.92
CA TYR A 110 -3.20 12.88 -6.61
C TYR A 110 -3.14 14.08 -5.67
N LEU A 111 -2.76 15.28 -6.16
CA LEU A 111 -2.76 16.51 -5.35
C LEU A 111 -4.17 16.91 -4.90
N SER A 112 -5.16 16.76 -5.77
CA SER A 112 -6.56 17.01 -5.44
C SER A 112 -7.07 16.04 -4.38
N GLU A 113 -6.85 14.74 -4.59
CA GLU A 113 -7.22 13.66 -3.66
C GLU A 113 -6.58 13.86 -2.28
N ASP A 114 -5.27 14.10 -2.22
CA ASP A 114 -4.55 14.35 -0.97
C ASP A 114 -5.10 15.57 -0.22
N SER A 115 -5.47 16.63 -0.95
CA SER A 115 -6.05 17.84 -0.36
C SER A 115 -7.49 17.59 0.14
N MET A 116 -8.27 16.78 -0.57
CA MET A 116 -9.61 16.34 -0.14
C MET A 116 -9.54 15.50 1.13
N ARG A 117 -8.62 14.53 1.20
CA ARG A 117 -8.42 13.67 2.39
C ARG A 117 -8.06 14.50 3.61
N LYS A 118 -7.13 15.46 3.48
CA LYS A 118 -6.76 16.39 4.57
C LYS A 118 -7.96 17.20 5.06
N ARG A 119 -8.82 17.68 4.17
CA ARG A 119 -10.03 18.43 4.56
C ARG A 119 -11.05 17.55 5.30
N ASN A 120 -11.10 16.27 4.97
CA ASN A 120 -12.01 15.31 5.57
C ASN A 120 -11.41 14.59 6.80
N ASN A 121 -10.28 15.05 7.34
CA ASN A 121 -9.54 14.41 8.45
C ASN A 121 -9.20 12.93 8.20
N ARG A 122 -9.00 12.54 6.93
CA ARG A 122 -8.48 11.22 6.56
C ARG A 122 -6.95 11.26 6.52
N PRO A 123 -6.27 10.11 6.73
CA PRO A 123 -4.82 10.04 6.60
C PRO A 123 -4.37 10.55 5.22
N PRO A 124 -3.24 11.27 5.16
CA PRO A 124 -2.73 11.84 3.91
C PRO A 124 -2.39 10.71 2.93
N LEU A 125 -2.68 10.93 1.65
CA LEU A 125 -2.36 9.96 0.59
C LEU A 125 -0.89 10.04 0.17
N LEU A 126 -0.32 11.24 0.26
CA LEU A 126 1.05 11.50 -0.14
C LEU A 126 1.91 11.78 1.09
N SER A 127 3.11 11.21 1.11
CA SER A 127 4.14 11.65 2.04
C SER A 127 4.44 13.13 1.80
N LYS A 128 5.04 13.80 2.79
CA LYS A 128 5.48 15.20 2.63
C LYS A 128 6.41 15.36 1.42
N GLN A 129 7.36 14.44 1.27
CA GLN A 129 8.35 14.47 0.18
C GLN A 129 7.69 14.23 -1.18
N GLU A 130 6.72 13.33 -1.24
CA GLU A 130 5.94 13.04 -2.46
C GLU A 130 5.05 14.20 -2.86
N ARG A 131 4.43 14.87 -1.88
CA ARG A 131 3.66 16.08 -2.14
C ARG A 131 4.55 17.20 -2.68
N ASP A 132 5.70 17.43 -2.05
CA ASP A 132 6.68 18.43 -2.51
C ASP A 132 7.19 18.09 -3.92
N PHE A 133 7.37 16.81 -4.24
CA PHE A 133 7.71 16.34 -5.57
C PHE A 133 6.58 16.62 -6.56
N ALA A 134 5.35 16.24 -6.24
CA ALA A 134 4.17 16.42 -7.09
C ALA A 134 3.90 17.89 -7.41
N GLU A 135 3.98 18.78 -6.41
CA GLU A 135 3.79 20.22 -6.59
C GLU A 135 4.86 20.82 -7.51
N ARG A 136 6.14 20.45 -7.30
CA ARG A 136 7.25 20.89 -8.16
C ARG A 136 7.12 20.35 -9.58
N TYR A 137 6.79 19.07 -9.74
CA TYR A 137 6.61 18.44 -11.04
C TYR A 137 5.48 19.11 -11.83
N ALA A 138 4.32 19.33 -11.20
CA ALA A 138 3.19 20.01 -11.83
C ALA A 138 3.56 21.41 -12.33
N GLN A 139 4.27 22.20 -11.51
CA GLN A 139 4.72 23.54 -11.88
C GLN A 139 5.70 23.51 -13.06
N LEU A 140 6.70 22.62 -13.03
CA LEU A 140 7.70 22.50 -14.09
C LEU A 140 7.08 22.02 -15.39
N SER A 141 6.19 21.01 -15.34
CA SER A 141 5.47 20.51 -16.51
C SER A 141 4.58 21.58 -17.13
N ALA A 142 3.82 22.31 -16.31
CA ALA A 142 2.99 23.41 -16.79
C ALA A 142 3.83 24.51 -17.46
N LYS A 143 4.96 24.89 -16.85
CA LYS A 143 5.89 25.87 -17.42
C LYS A 143 6.50 25.40 -18.75
N LEU A 144 6.91 24.14 -18.82
CA LEU A 144 7.44 23.54 -20.06
C LEU A 144 6.39 23.56 -21.17
N MET A 145 5.17 23.10 -20.88
CA MET A 145 4.07 23.08 -21.85
C MET A 145 3.69 24.49 -22.31
N ALA A 146 3.67 25.46 -21.39
CA ALA A 146 3.41 26.86 -21.70
C ALA A 146 4.43 27.43 -22.68
N ASN A 147 5.72 27.19 -22.42
CA ASN A 147 6.81 27.69 -23.24
C ASN A 147 6.92 27.00 -24.62
N CYS A 148 6.62 25.70 -24.68
CA CYS A 148 6.76 24.93 -25.91
C CYS A 148 5.55 25.06 -26.86
N VAL A 149 4.34 24.95 -26.32
CA VAL A 149 3.12 24.78 -27.14
C VAL A 149 2.02 25.77 -26.77
N LEU A 150 1.62 25.88 -25.50
CA LEU A 150 0.39 26.62 -25.16
C LEU A 150 0.48 28.10 -25.53
N SER A 151 1.62 28.75 -25.34
CA SER A 151 1.82 30.16 -25.76
C SER A 151 1.58 30.42 -27.25
N ARG A 152 1.62 29.37 -28.09
CA ARG A 152 1.38 29.45 -29.54
C ARG A 152 -0.07 29.15 -29.92
N LEU A 153 -0.88 28.66 -28.99
CA LEU A 153 -2.30 28.37 -29.20
C LEU A 153 -3.16 29.61 -28.93
N PRO A 154 -4.36 29.71 -29.51
CA PRO A 154 -5.34 30.73 -29.12
C PRO A 154 -5.66 30.66 -27.62
N GLU A 155 -5.92 31.81 -26.98
CA GLU A 155 -6.08 31.93 -25.51
C GLU A 155 -6.99 30.88 -24.87
N LYS A 156 -8.12 30.54 -25.53
CA LYS A 156 -9.09 29.55 -25.03
C LYS A 156 -8.53 28.12 -24.93
N LEU A 157 -7.42 27.83 -25.61
CA LEU A 157 -6.75 26.53 -25.63
C LEU A 157 -5.45 26.52 -24.83
N GLN A 158 -5.07 27.62 -24.17
CA GLN A 158 -3.85 27.70 -23.36
C GLN A 158 -3.99 27.10 -21.96
N THR A 159 -4.85 26.09 -21.82
CA THR A 159 -5.10 25.42 -20.55
C THR A 159 -4.24 24.17 -20.45
N TYR A 160 -3.61 23.97 -19.31
CA TYR A 160 -2.84 22.74 -19.06
C TYR A 160 -3.79 21.53 -19.03
N PRO A 161 -3.58 20.50 -19.89
CA PRO A 161 -4.44 19.34 -19.93
C PRO A 161 -4.24 18.50 -18.66
N VAL A 162 -5.35 18.21 -17.97
CA VAL A 162 -5.37 17.33 -16.80
C VAL A 162 -5.94 15.98 -17.21
N ALA A 163 -5.11 14.94 -17.18
CA ALA A 163 -5.57 13.57 -17.40
C ALA A 163 -6.47 13.12 -16.24
N ARG A 164 -7.68 12.65 -16.54
CA ARG A 164 -8.55 12.00 -15.55
C ARG A 164 -8.01 10.60 -15.23
N LYS A 165 -8.12 10.18 -13.97
CA LYS A 165 -7.81 8.79 -13.56
C LYS A 165 -8.80 7.84 -14.25
N ALA A 166 -8.31 6.81 -14.92
CA ALA A 166 -9.13 5.83 -15.64
C ALA A 166 -9.41 4.54 -14.85
N TRP A 167 -8.80 4.37 -13.66
CA TRP A 167 -8.80 3.11 -12.91
C TRP A 167 -10.13 2.72 -12.27
N GLU A 168 -11.16 3.60 -12.32
CA GLU A 168 -12.48 3.32 -11.75
C GLU A 168 -13.15 2.07 -12.35
N LYS A 169 -12.64 1.54 -13.46
CA LYS A 169 -13.20 0.39 -14.17
C LYS A 169 -12.30 -0.84 -14.19
N GLU A 170 -11.14 -0.80 -13.53
CA GLU A 170 -10.22 -1.95 -13.55
C GLU A 170 -10.63 -2.98 -12.49
N SER A 171 -10.73 -4.24 -12.92
CA SER A 171 -10.90 -5.38 -12.02
C SER A 171 -9.54 -5.88 -11.56
N VAL A 172 -9.42 -6.17 -10.26
CA VAL A 172 -8.20 -6.62 -9.61
C VAL A 172 -8.43 -7.96 -8.92
N PHE A 173 -7.37 -8.77 -8.85
CA PHE A 173 -7.37 -9.99 -8.04
C PHE A 173 -7.11 -9.61 -6.58
N VAL A 174 -7.96 -10.14 -5.70
CA VAL A 174 -7.99 -9.80 -4.28
C VAL A 174 -7.98 -11.07 -3.48
N GLN A 175 -7.05 -11.18 -2.53
CA GLN A 175 -7.04 -12.22 -1.51
C GLN A 175 -7.57 -11.66 -0.19
N VAL A 176 -8.47 -12.40 0.45
CA VAL A 176 -9.05 -12.04 1.74
C VAL A 176 -8.16 -12.53 2.87
N LEU A 177 -7.74 -11.63 3.76
CA LEU A 177 -6.80 -11.94 4.85
C LEU A 177 -7.50 -12.21 6.19
N LYS A 178 -8.60 -11.50 6.45
CA LYS A 178 -9.32 -11.53 7.75
C LYS A 178 -10.71 -12.13 7.58
N ASN A 179 -11.23 -12.76 8.65
CA ASN A 179 -12.58 -13.31 8.66
C ASN A 179 -13.67 -12.22 8.70
N ASP A 180 -13.34 -11.04 9.24
CA ASP A 180 -14.30 -9.96 9.49
C ASP A 180 -14.49 -9.06 8.26
N THR A 181 -14.53 -9.63 7.06
CA THR A 181 -14.84 -8.88 5.84
C THR A 181 -16.34 -8.80 5.64
N TYR A 182 -16.86 -7.57 5.62
CA TYR A 182 -18.26 -7.32 5.25
C TYR A 182 -18.51 -7.70 3.79
N SER A 183 -19.75 -8.10 3.49
CA SER A 183 -20.18 -8.33 2.12
C SER A 183 -20.03 -7.03 1.31
N ILE A 184 -19.42 -7.14 0.14
CA ILE A 184 -19.13 -5.99 -0.71
C ILE A 184 -20.26 -5.77 -1.70
N PRO A 185 -20.83 -4.58 -1.80
CA PRO A 185 -21.75 -4.24 -2.88
C PRO A 185 -20.97 -4.06 -4.19
N ILE A 186 -21.36 -4.82 -5.20
CA ILE A 186 -20.83 -4.72 -6.56
C ILE A 186 -22.00 -4.55 -7.52
N THR A 187 -21.85 -3.66 -8.50
CA THR A 187 -22.86 -3.47 -9.55
C THR A 187 -23.11 -4.77 -10.30
N ASP A 188 -24.37 -5.16 -10.44
CA ASP A 188 -24.74 -6.35 -11.20
C ASP A 188 -24.42 -6.15 -12.69
N PRO A 189 -23.67 -7.06 -13.33
CA PRO A 189 -23.46 -6.99 -14.78
C PRO A 189 -24.76 -7.12 -15.60
N ALA A 190 -25.81 -7.74 -15.05
CA ALA A 190 -27.10 -7.87 -15.71
C ALA A 190 -27.99 -6.64 -15.56
N ASP A 191 -27.87 -5.91 -14.45
CA ASP A 191 -28.62 -4.69 -14.16
C ASP A 191 -27.72 -3.62 -13.53
N PRO A 192 -27.30 -2.59 -14.31
CA PRO A 192 -26.42 -1.53 -13.82
C PRO A 192 -26.99 -0.69 -12.66
N LEU A 193 -28.28 -0.80 -12.36
CA LEU A 193 -28.94 -0.10 -11.26
C LEU A 193 -29.05 -0.95 -9.98
N SER A 194 -28.69 -2.23 -10.04
CA SER A 194 -28.75 -3.13 -8.90
C SER A 194 -27.35 -3.44 -8.36
N GLU A 195 -27.30 -3.71 -7.05
CA GLU A 195 -26.09 -4.10 -6.33
C GLU A 195 -26.23 -5.53 -5.82
N ILE A 196 -25.21 -6.35 -6.09
CA ILE A 196 -25.05 -7.69 -5.54
C ILE A 196 -24.08 -7.59 -4.37
N LEU A 197 -24.47 -8.18 -3.24
CA LEU A 197 -23.57 -8.36 -2.10
C LEU A 197 -22.76 -9.64 -2.28
N ILE A 198 -21.43 -9.51 -2.29
CA ILE A 198 -20.51 -10.64 -2.37
C ILE A 198 -19.89 -10.88 -1.01
N ASP A 199 -20.10 -12.08 -0.47
CA ASP A 199 -19.44 -12.53 0.75
C ASP A 199 -17.98 -12.88 0.45
N LEU A 200 -17.10 -12.41 1.33
CA LEU A 200 -15.67 -12.61 1.26
C LEU A 200 -15.22 -13.55 2.39
N PRO A 201 -15.16 -14.87 2.16
CA PRO A 201 -14.59 -15.79 3.13
C PRO A 201 -13.06 -15.60 3.22
N LYS A 202 -12.48 -15.84 4.39
CA LYS A 202 -11.02 -15.76 4.56
C LYS A 202 -10.28 -16.73 3.64
N ASP A 203 -9.11 -16.32 3.18
CA ASP A 203 -8.21 -17.05 2.28
C ASP A 203 -8.81 -17.33 0.89
N SER A 204 -9.95 -16.73 0.54
CA SER A 204 -10.49 -16.78 -0.82
C SER A 204 -9.85 -15.74 -1.73
N ILE A 205 -9.95 -16.00 -3.04
CA ILE A 205 -9.48 -15.10 -4.09
C ILE A 205 -10.65 -14.70 -4.98
N HIS A 206 -10.82 -13.40 -5.17
CA HIS A 206 -11.90 -12.82 -5.98
C HIS A 206 -11.35 -11.88 -7.05
N LEU A 207 -12.04 -11.78 -8.18
CA LEU A 207 -11.79 -10.77 -9.20
C LEU A 207 -12.88 -9.70 -9.09
N LEU A 208 -12.55 -8.56 -8.52
CA LEU A 208 -13.53 -7.51 -8.18
C LEU A 208 -13.11 -6.16 -8.76
N PRO A 209 -14.06 -5.26 -9.08
CA PRO A 209 -13.74 -3.88 -9.41
C PRO A 209 -12.98 -3.21 -8.27
N PHE A 210 -11.91 -2.51 -8.60
CA PHE A 210 -11.05 -1.86 -7.60
C PHE A 210 -11.84 -0.89 -6.69
N VAL A 211 -12.81 -0.18 -7.24
CA VAL A 211 -13.62 0.81 -6.50
C VAL A 211 -14.39 0.18 -5.33
N SER A 212 -14.83 -1.07 -5.47
CA SER A 212 -15.64 -1.76 -4.46
C SER A 212 -14.81 -2.21 -3.25
N ILE A 213 -13.48 -2.29 -3.38
CA ILE A 213 -12.59 -2.85 -2.35
C ILE A 213 -11.72 -1.83 -1.63
N VAL A 214 -11.77 -0.55 -2.03
CA VAL A 214 -10.84 0.50 -1.54
C VAL A 214 -10.83 0.58 -0.02
N ASP A 215 -12.02 0.60 0.58
CA ASP A 215 -12.14 0.72 2.03
C ASP A 215 -11.57 -0.51 2.76
N GLN A 216 -11.79 -1.74 2.26
CA GLN A 216 -11.21 -2.93 2.91
C GLN A 216 -9.69 -3.03 2.69
N LEU A 217 -9.20 -2.50 1.57
CA LEU A 217 -7.77 -2.40 1.28
C LEU A 217 -7.10 -1.37 2.19
N GLU A 218 -7.77 -0.26 2.51
CA GLU A 218 -7.30 0.74 3.49
C GLU A 218 -7.28 0.18 4.92
N ASP A 219 -8.29 -0.61 5.28
CA ASP A 219 -8.38 -1.32 6.56
C ASP A 219 -7.40 -2.51 6.70
N GLY A 220 -6.73 -2.92 5.62
CA GLY A 220 -5.81 -4.07 5.62
C GLY A 220 -6.51 -5.42 5.80
N ARG A 221 -7.79 -5.54 5.43
CA ARG A 221 -8.55 -6.82 5.48
C ARG A 221 -8.34 -7.67 4.23
N VAL A 222 -7.95 -7.03 3.14
CA VAL A 222 -7.67 -7.67 1.86
C VAL A 222 -6.30 -7.25 1.34
N MET A 223 -5.72 -8.06 0.47
CA MET A 223 -4.51 -7.74 -0.29
C MET A 223 -4.74 -7.97 -1.78
N LEU A 224 -4.07 -7.18 -2.60
CA LEU A 224 -4.03 -7.39 -4.05
C LEU A 224 -3.05 -8.50 -4.38
N LEU A 225 -3.34 -9.26 -5.44
CA LEU A 225 -2.47 -10.32 -5.96
C LEU A 225 -1.65 -9.84 -7.16
#